data_AF-A0A3B8HIW5-F1
#
_entry.id   AF-A0A3B8HIW5-F1
#
_cell.length_a   1.000
_cell.length_b   1.000
_cell.length_c   1.000
_cell.angle_alpha   90.00
_cell.angle_beta   90.00
_cell.angle_gamma   90.00
#
_symmetry.space_group_name_H-M   'P 1'
#
loop_
_entity.id
_entity.type
_entity.pdbx_description
1 polymer ?
#
loop_
_entity_poly.entity_id
_entity_poly.type
_entity_poly.pdbx_seq_one_letter_code
_entity_poly.pdbx_strand_id
1 'polypeptide(L)'
;MKWVLIYSSVGEAGTGLALLIAPSLVGWLLLGEELTGIAIPVARVAGIALIALAAACWPGPPRVGMLFYSAAVTVYLAYVGFAGGLSGILLWPAVVL
;
A
#
# COMPACT_ATOMS: atom_id res chain seq x y z
N MET A 1 -14.12 -18.11 -12.97
CA MET A 1 -13.84 -16.84 -12.29
C MET A 1 -12.62 -16.88 -11.36
N LYS A 2 -12.34 -17.97 -10.62
CA LYS A 2 -11.16 -18.07 -9.74
C LYS A 2 -9.80 -17.71 -10.38
N TRP A 3 -9.57 -18.12 -11.62
CA TRP A 3 -8.32 -17.87 -12.32
C TRP A 3 -8.06 -16.39 -12.60
N VAL A 4 -9.10 -15.63 -12.92
CA VAL A 4 -9.00 -14.17 -13.16
C VAL A 4 -8.57 -13.45 -11.88
N LEU A 5 -9.15 -13.84 -10.74
CA LEU A 5 -8.80 -13.27 -9.43
C LEU A 5 -7.35 -13.60 -9.03
N ILE A 6 -6.89 -14.81 -9.31
CA ILE A 6 -5.51 -15.21 -9.04
C ILE A 6 -4.54 -14.38 -9.88
N TYR A 7 -4.75 -14.27 -11.19
CA TYR A 7 -3.89 -13.44 -12.04
C TYR A 7 -3.89 -11.97 -11.63
N SER A 8 -5.07 -11.41 -11.32
CA SER A 8 -5.20 -10.04 -10.83
C SER A 8 -4.44 -9.84 -9.53
N SER A 9 -4.61 -10.76 -8.56
CA SER A 9 -3.95 -10.66 -7.25
C SER A 9 -2.42 -10.72 -7.34
N VAL A 10 -1.87 -11.55 -8.24
CA VAL A 10 -0.41 -11.61 -8.43
C VAL A 10 0.12 -10.31 -9.02
N GLY A 11 -0.59 -9.72 -10.00
CA GLY A 11 -0.23 -8.43 -10.58
C GLY A 11 -0.31 -7.29 -9.56
N GLU A 12 -1.37 -7.25 -8.76
CA GLU A 12 -1.55 -6.24 -7.72
C GLU A 12 -0.52 -6.37 -6.59
N ALA A 13 -0.21 -7.58 -6.15
CA ALA A 13 0.85 -7.83 -5.18
C ALA A 13 2.21 -7.36 -5.70
N GLY A 14 2.53 -7.66 -6.97
CA GLY A 14 3.77 -7.22 -7.61
C GLY A 14 3.87 -5.69 -7.70
N THR A 15 2.77 -5.05 -8.11
CA THR A 15 2.71 -3.57 -8.24
C THR A 15 2.78 -2.90 -6.87
N GLY A 16 2.09 -3.45 -5.88
CA GLY A 16 2.13 -2.96 -4.51
C GLY A 16 3.51 -3.09 -3.87
N LEU A 17 4.20 -4.21 -4.13
CA LEU A 17 5.59 -4.40 -3.69
C LEU A 17 6.55 -3.43 -4.38
N ALA A 18 6.38 -3.20 -5.68
CA ALA A 18 7.18 -2.23 -6.42
C ALA A 18 6.99 -0.80 -5.87
N LEU A 19 5.75 -0.39 -5.59
CA LEU A 19 5.43 0.88 -4.93
C LEU A 19 5.99 0.94 -3.50
N LEU A 20 6.18 -0.18 -2.82
CA LEU A 20 6.79 -0.30 -1.48
C LEU A 20 8.32 -0.34 -1.45
N ILE A 21 8.98 -0.65 -2.57
CA ILE A 21 10.46 -0.66 -2.67
C ILE A 21 10.97 0.57 -3.42
N ALA A 22 10.42 0.88 -4.59
CA ALA A 22 10.91 1.91 -5.51
C ALA A 22 9.76 2.78 -6.07
N PRO A 23 9.20 3.71 -5.28
CA PRO A 23 8.01 4.45 -5.67
C PRO A 23 8.31 5.45 -6.80
N SER A 24 9.52 6.01 -6.82
CA SER A 24 9.96 6.95 -7.87
C SER A 24 10.11 6.26 -9.22
N LEU A 25 10.62 5.01 -9.25
CA LEU A 25 10.72 4.22 -10.47
C LEU A 25 9.34 3.85 -11.02
N VAL A 26 8.41 3.46 -10.14
CA VAL A 26 7.03 3.15 -10.53
C VAL A 26 6.32 4.41 -11.02
N GLY A 27 6.52 5.55 -10.35
CA GLY A 27 6.06 6.85 -10.81
C GLY A 27 6.53 7.19 -12.21
N TRP A 28 7.83 7.02 -12.44
CA TRP A 28 8.43 7.32 -13.72
C TRP A 28 7.89 6.39 -14.82
N LEU A 29 7.74 5.08 -14.54
CA LEU A 29 7.15 4.12 -15.49
C LEU A 29 5.67 4.39 -15.79
N LEU A 30 4.88 4.77 -14.79
CA LEU A 30 3.42 4.91 -14.92
C LEU A 30 2.98 6.31 -15.38
N LEU A 31 3.62 7.35 -14.86
CA LEU A 31 3.24 8.76 -15.01
C LEU A 31 4.25 9.55 -15.84
N GLY A 32 5.44 8.99 -16.12
CA GLY A 32 6.53 9.70 -16.79
C GLY A 32 7.31 10.64 -15.87
N GLU A 33 7.00 10.67 -14.57
CA GLU A 33 7.58 11.59 -13.59
C GLU A 33 7.88 10.91 -12.26
N GLU A 34 8.97 11.31 -11.60
CA GLU A 34 9.43 10.71 -10.35
C GLU A 34 8.54 11.14 -9.17
N LEU A 35 8.09 10.17 -8.37
CA LEU A 35 7.47 10.49 -7.09
C LEU A 35 8.52 10.99 -6.09
N THR A 36 8.37 12.23 -5.66
CA THR A 36 9.27 12.90 -4.71
C THR A 36 8.51 13.50 -3.53
N GLY A 37 9.23 13.76 -2.42
CA GLY A 37 8.67 14.40 -1.23
C GLY A 37 7.45 13.66 -0.67
N ILE A 38 6.30 14.34 -0.63
CA ILE A 38 5.03 13.83 -0.08
C ILE A 38 4.43 12.70 -0.92
N ALA A 39 4.77 12.62 -2.22
CA ALA A 39 4.25 11.56 -3.07
C ALA A 39 4.80 10.17 -2.67
N ILE A 40 6.02 10.11 -2.14
CA ILE A 40 6.65 8.86 -1.68
C ILE A 40 5.81 8.15 -0.61
N PRO A 41 5.47 8.78 0.54
CA PRO A 41 4.68 8.11 1.56
C PRO A 41 3.27 7.76 1.08
N VAL A 42 2.65 8.58 0.21
CA VAL A 42 1.34 8.28 -0.39
C VAL A 42 1.42 7.03 -1.28
N ALA A 43 2.45 6.91 -2.11
CA ALA A 43 2.68 5.73 -2.93
C ALA A 43 2.93 4.46 -2.13
N ARG A 44 3.63 4.58 -1.00
CA ARG A 44 3.83 3.44 -0.08
C ARG A 44 2.51 2.97 0.51
N VAL A 45 1.62 3.89 0.94
CA VAL A 45 0.27 3.54 1.42
C VAL A 45 -0.54 2.86 0.31
N ALA A 46 -0.50 3.39 -0.90
CA ALA A 46 -1.13 2.76 -2.06
C ALA A 46 -0.56 1.36 -2.32
N GLY A 47 0.75 1.16 -2.18
CA GLY A 47 1.38 -0.15 -2.31
C GLY A 47 0.89 -1.17 -1.27
N ILE A 48 0.74 -0.74 -0.02
CA ILE A 48 0.16 -1.57 1.06
C ILE A 48 -1.29 -1.95 0.74
N ALA A 49 -2.07 -1.00 0.21
CA ALA A 49 -3.45 -1.23 -0.20
C ALA A 49 -3.55 -2.32 -1.28
N LEU A 50 -2.70 -2.25 -2.32
CA LEU A 50 -2.67 -3.24 -3.39
C LEU A 50 -2.26 -4.64 -2.91
N ILE A 51 -1.29 -4.74 -1.99
CA ILE A 51 -0.90 -6.03 -1.40
C ILE A 51 -2.06 -6.62 -0.59
N ALA A 52 -2.78 -5.79 0.16
CA ALA A 52 -3.91 -6.27 0.93
C ALA A 52 -5.11 -6.63 0.04
N LEU A 53 -5.32 -5.94 -1.08
CA LEU A 53 -6.32 -6.30 -2.07
C LEU A 53 -5.98 -7.63 -2.74
N ALA A 54 -4.69 -7.86 -3.06
CA ALA A 54 -4.22 -9.15 -3.53
C ALA A 54 -4.51 -10.29 -2.53
N ALA A 55 -4.28 -10.04 -1.23
CA ALA A 55 -4.63 -11.00 -0.17
C ALA A 55 -6.15 -11.23 -0.05
N ALA A 56 -6.97 -10.20 -0.26
CA ALA A 56 -8.42 -10.30 -0.24
C ALA A 56 -9.00 -11.02 -1.47
N CYS A 57 -8.37 -10.88 -2.64
CA CYS A 57 -8.74 -11.53 -3.89
C CYS A 57 -8.24 -12.98 -4.00
N TRP A 58 -7.33 -13.41 -3.12
CA TRP A 58 -6.90 -14.80 -3.06
C TRP A 58 -8.06 -15.71 -2.63
N PRO A 59 -8.18 -16.95 -3.15
CA PRO A 59 -9.21 -17.89 -2.70
C PRO A 59 -9.10 -18.15 -1.19
N GLY A 60 -9.93 -17.46 -0.42
CA GLY A 60 -9.91 -17.45 1.05
C GLY A 60 -10.94 -16.46 1.62
N PRO A 61 -11.05 -16.34 2.96
CA PRO A 61 -11.96 -15.39 3.57
C PRO A 61 -11.47 -13.95 3.33
N PRO A 62 -12.27 -13.06 2.72
CA PRO A 62 -11.86 -11.68 2.41
C PRO A 62 -11.56 -10.85 3.67
N ARG A 63 -12.05 -11.31 4.83
CA ARG A 63 -11.77 -10.73 6.15
C ARG A 63 -10.28 -10.74 6.49
N VAL A 64 -9.52 -11.72 5.99
CA VAL A 64 -8.06 -11.80 6.22
C VAL A 64 -7.33 -10.66 5.49
N GLY A 65 -7.73 -10.36 4.25
CA GLY A 65 -7.17 -9.24 3.49
C GLY A 65 -7.46 -7.88 4.12
N MET A 66 -8.69 -7.66 4.61
CA MET A 66 -9.03 -6.44 5.35
C MET A 66 -8.26 -6.28 6.66
N LEU A 67 -8.09 -7.34 7.44
CA LEU A 67 -7.30 -7.28 8.67
C LEU A 67 -5.82 -7.02 8.40
N PHE A 68 -5.27 -7.65 7.35
CA PHE A 68 -3.91 -7.40 6.90
C PHE A 68 -3.72 -5.95 6.43
N TYR A 69 -4.68 -5.41 5.67
CA TYR A 69 -4.69 -4.01 5.26
C TYR A 69 -4.60 -3.07 6.45
N SER A 70 -5.55 -3.18 7.39
CA SER A 70 -5.61 -2.31 8.56
C SER A 70 -4.32 -2.39 9.37
N ALA A 71 -3.85 -3.61 9.71
CA ALA A 71 -2.62 -3.77 10.48
C ALA A 71 -1.39 -3.19 9.77
N ALA A 72 -1.22 -3.44 8.47
CA ALA A 72 -0.07 -2.97 7.72
C ALA A 72 -0.08 -1.44 7.53
N VAL A 73 -1.25 -0.85 7.27
CA VAL A 73 -1.41 0.61 7.17
C VAL A 73 -1.15 1.29 8.50
N THR A 74 -1.69 0.77 9.60
CA THR A 74 -1.46 1.32 10.95
C THR A 74 0.03 1.33 11.28
N VAL A 75 0.73 0.20 11.06
CA VAL A 75 2.18 0.10 11.31
C VAL A 75 2.96 1.08 10.43
N TYR A 76 2.60 1.20 9.16
CA TYR A 76 3.30 2.10 8.24
C TYR A 76 3.08 3.57 8.59
N LEU A 77 1.84 3.98 8.88
CA LEU A 77 1.52 5.35 9.28
C LEU A 77 2.17 5.71 10.62
N ALA A 78 2.20 4.77 11.58
CA ALA A 78 2.95 4.96 12.82
C ALA A 78 4.44 5.17 12.55
N TYR A 79 5.06 4.32 11.71
CA TYR A 79 6.46 4.48 11.32
C TYR A 79 6.72 5.84 10.66
N VAL A 80 5.87 6.28 9.73
CA VAL A 80 6.01 7.58 9.05
C VAL A 80 5.81 8.75 10.01
N GLY A 81 4.87 8.65 10.95
CA GLY A 81 4.66 9.67 11.99
C GLY A 81 5.82 9.78 12.98
N PHE A 82 6.44 8.66 13.35
CA PHE A 82 7.57 8.63 14.29
C PHE A 82 8.92 8.96 13.64
N ALA A 83 9.21 8.41 12.46
CA ALA A 83 10.53 8.46 11.82
C ALA A 83 10.59 9.36 10.57
N GLY A 84 9.45 9.62 9.93
CA GLY A 84 9.38 10.39 8.68
C GLY A 84 9.22 11.90 8.85
N GLY A 85 9.10 12.40 10.08
CA GLY A 85 8.91 13.83 10.38
C GLY A 85 7.58 14.41 9.90
N LEU A 86 6.66 13.58 9.42
CA LEU A 86 5.33 13.99 8.97
C LEU A 86 4.40 14.03 10.18
N SER A 87 4.04 15.24 10.60
CA SER A 87 3.24 15.50 11.81
C SER A 87 1.92 16.21 11.48
N GLY A 88 1.25 15.78 10.41
CA GLY A 88 -0.10 16.26 10.11
C GLY A 88 -1.07 15.89 11.24
N ILE A 89 -1.95 16.81 11.63
CA ILE A 89 -2.92 16.62 12.73
C ILE A 89 -3.81 15.37 12.52
N LEU A 90 -4.03 14.99 11.25
CA LEU A 90 -4.86 13.85 10.85
C LEU A 90 -4.10 12.51 10.76
N LEU A 91 -2.77 12.49 10.92
CA LEU A 91 -2.01 11.23 10.87
C LEU A 91 -2.31 10.34 12.08
N TRP A 92 -2.31 10.92 13.28
CA TRP A 92 -2.59 10.19 14.51
C TRP A 92 -3.98 9.54 14.55
N PRO A 93 -5.09 10.20 14.18
CA PRO A 93 -6.38 9.51 14.07
C PRO A 93 -6.39 8.42 13.00
N ALA A 94 -5.64 8.58 11.90
CA ALA A 94 -5.50 7.53 10.90
C ALA A 94 -4.70 6.30 11.39
N VAL A 95 -3.82 6.46 12.38
CA VAL A 95 -3.10 5.35 13.04
C VAL A 95 -4.03 4.57 13.97
N VAL A 96 -5.03 5.22 14.58
CA VAL A 96 -5.90 4.62 15.61
C VAL A 96 -7.09 3.84 15.02
N LEU A 97 -7.43 4.07 13.74
CA LEU A 97 -8.51 3.39 13.02
C LEU A 97 -8.14 1.96 12.59
#